data_AF-A0A9P8BQI7-F1
#
_entry.id   AF-A0A9P8BQI7-F1
#
_cell.length_a   1.000
_cell.length_b   1.000
_cell.length_c   1.000
_cell.angle_alpha   90.00
_cell.angle_beta   90.00
_cell.angle_gamma   90.00
#
_symmetry.space_group_name_H-M   'P 1'
#
loop_
_entity.id
_entity.type
_entity.pdbx_description
1 polymer ?
#
loop_
_entity_poly.entity_id
_entity_poly.type
_entity_poly.pdbx_seq_one_letter_code
_entity_poly.pdbx_strand_id
1 'polypeptide(L)'
;MAAFSTTLKTSWLLCLGLVILALLAPKQADAHMAMLYPTPRGGYGTKQFDGRIHVFVDYQGFKFPCGGYPKGPTTNLKAGQVVPVRFWTPELKNVNSLPKNKMSEARHGGGMCEFSLSYDGGKSFHVIGSYTKTCPDVYYEWPVKIPANVPSCTQPGKCLFSWSWTANLVPQYYHNCADVSIKGVKNGKLPSQLMKKYDFKAKGVKTGVTYPGDGKSHDRGVGPSKAEISKNTK
;
A
#
# COMPACT_ATOMS: atom_id res chain seq x y z
N MET A 1 43.77 38.41 45.95
CA MET A 1 44.12 37.18 45.19
C MET A 1 42.81 36.60 44.68
N ALA A 2 42.57 36.70 43.38
CA ALA A 2 41.36 36.21 42.72
C ALA A 2 41.66 34.86 42.06
N ALA A 3 40.75 33.89 42.19
CA ALA A 3 40.74 32.68 41.37
C ALA A 3 39.36 32.52 40.75
N PHE A 4 39.33 32.58 39.42
CA PHE A 4 38.16 32.59 38.56
C PHE A 4 37.69 31.17 38.19
N SER A 5 36.37 31.06 38.15
CA SER A 5 35.50 30.08 37.47
C SER A 5 36.11 29.22 36.35
N THR A 6 35.99 27.90 36.49
CA THR A 6 36.26 26.88 35.46
C THR A 6 35.00 26.04 35.18
N THR A 7 33.92 26.65 34.68
CA THR A 7 32.68 25.89 34.37
C THR A 7 32.05 26.15 33.00
N LEU A 8 32.75 26.79 32.05
CA LEU A 8 32.12 27.20 30.78
C LEU A 8 32.56 26.46 29.50
N LYS A 9 33.54 25.54 29.56
CA LYS A 9 34.11 24.94 28.32
C LYS A 9 33.54 23.58 27.90
N THR A 10 32.81 22.88 28.75
CA THR A 10 32.26 21.54 28.44
C THR A 10 30.90 21.56 27.74
N SER A 11 30.18 22.70 27.77
CA SER A 11 28.81 22.79 27.21
C SER A 11 28.78 22.85 25.67
N TRP A 12 29.78 23.44 25.02
CA TRP A 12 29.76 23.63 23.56
C TRP A 12 30.10 22.37 22.75
N LEU A 13 30.99 21.52 23.27
CA LEU A 13 31.38 20.26 22.62
C LEU A 13 30.26 19.20 22.67
N LEU A 14 29.48 19.18 23.76
CA LEU A 14 28.30 18.30 23.89
C LEU A 14 27.16 18.75 22.95
N CYS A 15 26.95 20.06 22.78
CA CYS A 15 25.97 20.58 21.83
C CYS A 15 26.35 20.29 20.37
N LEU A 16 27.64 20.42 19.98
CA LEU A 16 28.09 20.06 18.63
C LEU A 16 27.96 18.55 18.36
N GLY A 17 28.29 17.69 19.34
CA GLY A 17 28.16 16.24 19.20
C GLY A 17 26.70 15.77 19.02
N LEU A 18 25.75 16.38 19.74
CA LEU A 18 24.32 16.10 19.60
C LEU A 18 23.75 16.57 18.24
N VAL A 19 24.21 17.71 17.72
CA VAL A 19 23.80 18.20 16.39
C VAL A 19 24.34 17.30 15.27
N ILE A 20 25.57 16.81 15.38
CA ILE A 20 26.17 15.87 14.40
C ILE A 20 25.47 14.51 14.43
N LEU A 21 25.07 14.00 15.61
CA LEU A 21 24.35 12.74 15.73
C LEU A 21 22.91 12.83 15.16
N ALA A 22 22.26 13.99 15.24
CA ALA A 22 20.95 14.23 14.62
C ALA A 22 21.02 14.33 13.08
N LEU A 23 22.16 14.76 12.52
CA LEU A 23 22.41 14.81 11.06
C LEU A 23 22.77 13.44 10.46
N LEU A 24 23.20 12.48 11.31
CA LEU A 24 23.51 11.10 10.93
C LEU A 24 22.34 10.13 11.14
N ALA A 25 21.17 10.62 11.59
CA ALA A 25 19.97 9.81 11.59
C ALA A 25 19.71 9.36 10.15
N PRO A 26 19.66 8.05 9.85
CA PRO A 26 19.39 7.58 8.50
C PRO A 26 18.07 8.19 8.08
N LYS A 27 18.09 8.98 7.00
CA LYS A 27 16.85 9.40 6.33
C LYS A 27 16.11 8.12 6.00
N GLN A 28 15.10 7.78 6.79
CA GLN A 28 14.24 6.65 6.46
C GLN A 28 13.68 6.97 5.08
N ALA A 29 14.12 6.20 4.08
CA ALA A 29 13.63 6.36 2.72
C ALA A 29 12.14 6.02 2.78
N ASP A 30 11.32 7.06 2.80
CA ASP A 30 9.87 6.96 2.84
C ASP A 30 9.37 6.63 1.43
N ALA A 31 9.77 5.44 0.97
CA ALA A 31 9.56 4.97 -0.39
C ALA A 31 8.48 3.89 -0.44
N HIS A 32 7.83 3.60 0.69
CA HIS A 32 6.72 2.65 0.75
C HIS A 32 5.59 3.09 -0.18
N MET A 33 4.71 2.14 -0.48
CA MET A 33 3.73 2.29 -1.56
C MET A 33 2.31 2.37 -1.02
N ALA A 34 1.50 3.18 -1.71
CA ALA A 34 0.07 3.26 -1.50
C ALA A 34 -0.69 2.99 -2.81
N MET A 35 -1.95 2.61 -2.71
CA MET A 35 -2.84 2.57 -3.87
C MET A 35 -3.04 4.01 -4.42
N LEU A 36 -2.97 4.16 -5.73
CA LEU A 36 -3.28 5.41 -6.44
C LEU A 36 -4.67 5.34 -7.08
N TYR A 37 -4.97 4.19 -7.70
CA TYR A 37 -6.26 3.96 -8.35
C TYR A 37 -6.76 2.53 -8.06
N PRO A 38 -8.04 2.32 -7.70
CA PRO A 38 -9.03 3.35 -7.32
C PRO A 38 -8.51 4.23 -6.17
N THR A 39 -8.87 5.51 -6.15
CA THR A 39 -8.28 6.46 -5.19
C THR A 39 -8.65 6.06 -3.75
N PRO A 40 -7.67 5.72 -2.89
CA PRO A 40 -7.99 5.26 -1.54
C PRO A 40 -8.37 6.42 -0.63
N ARG A 41 -8.98 6.06 0.50
CA ARG A 41 -9.03 6.88 1.70
C ARG A 41 -7.61 7.34 2.05
N GLY A 42 -7.44 8.63 2.39
CA GLY A 42 -6.10 9.19 2.63
C GLY A 42 -5.24 9.35 1.38
N GLY A 43 -5.76 9.00 0.18
CA GLY A 43 -4.99 8.93 -1.06
C GLY A 43 -4.56 10.28 -1.62
N TYR A 44 -3.50 10.24 -2.44
CA TYR A 44 -2.93 11.40 -3.11
C TYR A 44 -3.96 12.16 -3.95
N GLY A 45 -3.89 13.50 -3.91
CA GLY A 45 -4.79 14.37 -4.68
C GLY A 45 -6.20 14.52 -4.10
N THR A 46 -6.46 14.00 -2.91
CA THR A 46 -7.76 14.12 -2.23
C THR A 46 -7.74 15.19 -1.13
N LYS A 47 -8.92 15.65 -0.70
CA LYS A 47 -9.04 16.57 0.45
C LYS A 47 -8.55 15.95 1.76
N GLN A 48 -8.60 14.62 1.86
CA GLN A 48 -8.20 13.83 3.02
C GLN A 48 -6.77 13.29 2.87
N PHE A 49 -6.00 13.76 1.88
CA PHE A 49 -4.67 13.23 1.62
C PHE A 49 -3.79 13.30 2.86
N ASP A 50 -3.18 12.17 3.18
CA ASP A 50 -2.13 12.05 4.18
C ASP A 50 -0.89 11.49 3.48
N GLY A 51 0.22 12.20 3.59
CA GLY A 51 1.51 11.78 3.02
C GLY A 51 2.02 10.45 3.58
N ARG A 52 1.41 9.94 4.67
CA ARG A 52 1.73 8.67 5.32
C ARG A 52 0.79 7.51 4.96
N ILE A 53 -0.04 7.67 3.92
CA ILE A 53 -0.98 6.62 3.44
C ILE A 53 -0.29 5.32 3.00
N HIS A 54 0.99 5.40 2.70
CA HIS A 54 1.87 4.29 2.33
C HIS A 54 2.48 3.57 3.53
N VAL A 55 2.17 3.93 4.77
CA VAL A 55 2.69 3.25 5.96
C VAL A 55 1.90 1.96 6.23
N PHE A 56 2.60 0.90 6.64
CA PHE A 56 2.00 -0.41 6.94
C PHE A 56 1.15 -0.38 8.23
N VAL A 57 0.21 -1.31 8.34
CA VAL A 57 -0.68 -1.40 9.50
C VAL A 57 0.08 -1.82 10.75
N ASP A 58 -0.46 -1.44 11.91
CA ASP A 58 0.09 -1.67 13.25
C ASP A 58 1.44 -0.98 13.52
N TYR A 59 1.86 -0.08 12.65
CA TYR A 59 3.02 0.78 12.84
C TYR A 59 2.59 2.22 13.10
N GLN A 60 3.20 2.87 14.09
CA GLN A 60 3.02 4.30 14.40
C GLN A 60 1.54 4.78 14.42
N GLY A 61 0.62 3.92 14.87
CA GLY A 61 -0.80 4.24 15.03
C GLY A 61 -1.71 3.93 13.83
N PHE A 62 -1.17 3.45 12.69
CA PHE A 62 -1.99 3.01 11.56
C PHE A 62 -2.71 1.70 11.88
N LYS A 63 -4.01 1.62 11.55
CA LYS A 63 -4.87 0.51 11.98
C LYS A 63 -5.40 -0.26 10.79
N PHE A 64 -5.59 -1.56 11.00
CA PHE A 64 -6.45 -2.35 10.12
C PHE A 64 -7.93 -2.14 10.51
N PRO A 65 -8.88 -2.00 9.56
CA PRO A 65 -8.67 -1.89 8.11
C PRO A 65 -8.42 -0.43 7.67
N CYS A 66 -8.13 -0.28 6.38
CA CYS A 66 -7.99 0.95 5.63
C CYS A 66 -7.01 1.99 6.21
N GLY A 67 -5.99 1.56 6.97
CA GLY A 67 -5.06 2.45 7.68
C GLY A 67 -5.69 3.25 8.84
N GLY A 68 -7.00 3.09 9.10
CA GLY A 68 -7.77 3.95 10.00
C GLY A 68 -8.23 5.28 9.38
N TYR A 69 -8.07 5.46 8.06
CA TYR A 69 -8.44 6.70 7.39
C TYR A 69 -9.96 6.90 7.27
N PRO A 70 -10.46 8.15 7.34
CA PRO A 70 -11.86 8.47 7.11
C PRO A 70 -12.26 8.19 5.65
N LYS A 71 -13.57 8.21 5.38
CA LYS A 71 -14.12 8.01 4.03
C LYS A 71 -13.49 8.98 3.03
N GLY A 72 -13.14 8.45 1.86
CA GLY A 72 -12.51 9.19 0.77
C GLY A 72 -13.49 9.47 -0.37
N PRO A 73 -12.99 9.93 -1.53
CA PRO A 73 -13.79 10.04 -2.74
C PRO A 73 -14.33 8.68 -3.17
N THR A 74 -15.51 8.67 -3.81
CA THR A 74 -16.13 7.44 -4.32
C THR A 74 -15.77 7.22 -5.78
N THR A 75 -15.24 6.05 -6.11
CA THR A 75 -14.99 5.63 -7.50
C THR A 75 -16.17 4.81 -8.03
N ASN A 76 -16.75 5.21 -9.16
CA ASN A 76 -17.82 4.46 -9.82
C ASN A 76 -17.25 3.29 -10.64
N LEU A 77 -17.71 2.09 -10.34
CA LEU A 77 -17.32 0.83 -11.00
C LEU A 77 -18.56 0.03 -11.40
N LYS A 78 -18.37 -1.02 -12.20
CA LYS A 78 -19.43 -1.97 -12.56
C LYS A 78 -18.96 -3.42 -12.46
N ALA A 79 -19.88 -4.34 -12.23
CA ALA A 79 -19.60 -5.78 -12.32
C ALA A 79 -19.02 -6.12 -13.70
N GLY A 80 -18.01 -6.99 -13.72
CA GLY A 80 -17.28 -7.38 -14.93
C GLY A 80 -16.24 -6.38 -15.41
N GLN A 81 -16.16 -5.18 -14.82
CA GLN A 81 -15.12 -4.19 -15.16
C GLN A 81 -13.73 -4.68 -14.76
N VAL A 82 -12.76 -4.49 -15.64
CA VAL A 82 -11.34 -4.59 -15.29
C VAL A 82 -10.88 -3.24 -14.76
N VAL A 83 -10.42 -3.22 -13.51
CA VAL A 83 -9.89 -2.04 -12.81
C VAL A 83 -8.37 -2.02 -13.01
N PRO A 84 -7.80 -1.00 -13.67
CA PRO A 84 -6.34 -0.86 -13.83
C PRO A 84 -5.75 -0.34 -12.52
N VAL A 85 -5.51 -1.22 -11.54
CA VAL A 85 -4.97 -0.77 -10.25
C VAL A 85 -3.59 -0.16 -10.45
N ARG A 86 -3.37 1.02 -9.85
CA ARG A 86 -2.09 1.73 -9.88
C ARG A 86 -1.64 2.08 -8.47
N PHE A 87 -0.34 2.31 -8.32
CA PHE A 87 0.27 2.65 -7.05
C PHE A 87 0.92 4.03 -7.07
N TRP A 88 1.18 4.56 -5.88
CA TRP A 88 1.75 5.86 -5.61
C TRP A 88 2.92 5.73 -4.63
N THR A 89 3.94 6.56 -4.82
CA THR A 89 5.01 6.82 -3.86
C THR A 89 5.16 8.33 -3.69
N PRO A 90 5.75 8.84 -2.60
CA PRO A 90 5.95 10.27 -2.38
C PRO A 90 6.71 11.00 -3.50
N GLU A 91 7.51 10.27 -4.28
CA GLU A 91 8.24 10.83 -5.42
C GLU A 91 7.34 10.98 -6.66
N LEU A 92 6.25 10.23 -6.79
CA LEU A 92 5.34 10.30 -7.94
C LEU A 92 4.52 11.59 -7.91
N LYS A 93 4.98 12.60 -8.67
CA LYS A 93 4.28 13.90 -8.82
C LYS A 93 3.29 13.91 -9.98
N ASN A 94 3.63 13.29 -11.11
CA ASN A 94 2.72 13.16 -12.25
C ASN A 94 1.98 11.82 -12.18
N VAL A 95 0.73 11.86 -11.73
CA VAL A 95 -0.12 10.67 -11.55
C VAL A 95 -0.91 10.28 -12.79
N ASN A 96 -0.90 11.11 -13.84
CA ASN A 96 -1.72 10.91 -15.03
C ASN A 96 -1.16 9.83 -15.97
N SER A 97 0.11 9.43 -15.80
CA SER A 97 0.76 8.38 -16.58
C SER A 97 1.67 7.53 -15.70
N LEU A 98 2.03 6.33 -16.16
CA LEU A 98 3.10 5.54 -15.52
C LEU A 98 4.43 6.30 -15.57
N PRO A 99 5.25 6.24 -14.51
CA PRO A 99 6.56 6.87 -14.51
C PRO A 99 7.48 6.23 -15.56
N LYS A 100 8.26 7.06 -16.26
CA LYS A 100 9.28 6.63 -17.22
C LYS A 100 10.70 6.66 -16.64
N ASN A 101 10.92 7.58 -15.71
CA ASN A 101 12.20 7.78 -15.05
C ASN A 101 12.24 6.96 -13.76
N LYS A 102 13.46 6.70 -13.26
CA LYS A 102 13.64 6.05 -11.98
C LYS A 102 12.93 6.84 -10.87
N MET A 103 12.19 6.12 -10.06
CA MET A 103 11.46 6.52 -8.88
C MET A 103 12.06 5.79 -7.68
N SER A 104 12.14 6.47 -6.54
CA SER A 104 12.33 5.86 -5.23
C SER A 104 11.03 5.16 -4.83
N GLU A 105 11.07 3.84 -4.83
CA GLU A 105 10.06 2.97 -4.25
C GLU A 105 10.73 1.89 -3.37
N ALA A 106 10.10 1.54 -2.26
CA ALA A 106 10.46 0.46 -1.36
C ALA A 106 9.40 -0.63 -1.52
N ARG A 107 9.49 -1.33 -2.65
CA ARG A 107 8.65 -2.48 -2.99
C ARG A 107 9.03 -3.76 -2.23
N HIS A 108 10.07 -3.75 -1.40
CA HIS A 108 10.52 -4.86 -0.53
C HIS A 108 10.53 -6.25 -1.19
N GLY A 109 11.11 -6.37 -2.38
CA GLY A 109 11.14 -7.65 -3.09
C GLY A 109 9.85 -7.96 -3.88
N GLY A 110 8.93 -7.00 -3.96
CA GLY A 110 7.52 -7.24 -4.25
C GLY A 110 6.81 -7.91 -3.08
N GLY A 111 5.96 -8.88 -3.39
CA GLY A 111 5.10 -9.50 -2.40
C GLY A 111 3.87 -10.17 -2.97
N MET A 112 3.02 -10.57 -2.04
CA MET A 112 1.67 -10.96 -2.34
C MET A 112 0.76 -9.75 -2.19
N CYS A 113 0.21 -9.30 -3.31
CA CYS A 113 -0.95 -8.43 -3.30
C CYS A 113 -2.23 -9.25 -3.36
N GLU A 114 -3.20 -8.87 -2.53
CA GLU A 114 -4.58 -9.33 -2.62
C GLU A 114 -5.51 -8.14 -2.84
N PHE A 115 -6.49 -8.33 -3.71
CA PHE A 115 -7.52 -7.34 -4.02
C PHE A 115 -8.87 -7.90 -3.61
N SER A 116 -9.65 -7.11 -2.87
CA SER A 116 -10.90 -7.58 -2.28
C SER A 116 -12.02 -6.55 -2.35
N LEU A 117 -13.25 -7.03 -2.22
CA LEU A 117 -14.44 -6.21 -2.03
C LEU A 117 -14.97 -6.37 -0.61
N SER A 118 -15.32 -5.25 0.02
CA SER A 118 -16.10 -5.24 1.26
C SER A 118 -17.42 -4.54 1.02
N TYR A 119 -18.54 -5.15 1.40
CA TYR A 119 -19.89 -4.58 1.29
C TYR A 119 -20.48 -4.24 2.66
N ASP A 120 -19.69 -4.41 3.73
CA ASP A 120 -20.08 -4.23 5.12
C ASP A 120 -19.25 -3.17 5.88
N GLY A 121 -18.55 -2.31 5.13
CA GLY A 121 -17.76 -1.20 5.68
C GLY A 121 -16.42 -1.63 6.24
N GLY A 122 -15.85 -2.73 5.73
CA GLY A 122 -14.52 -3.22 6.10
C GLY A 122 -14.53 -4.24 7.24
N LYS A 123 -15.68 -4.84 7.58
CA LYS A 123 -15.73 -5.93 8.57
C LYS A 123 -15.27 -7.25 7.93
N SER A 124 -15.64 -7.47 6.67
CA SER A 124 -15.18 -8.60 5.86
C SER A 124 -14.71 -8.12 4.48
N PHE A 125 -13.77 -8.88 3.91
CA PHE A 125 -13.17 -8.60 2.60
C PHE A 125 -13.17 -9.88 1.77
N HIS A 126 -13.85 -9.85 0.63
CA HIS A 126 -13.99 -10.97 -0.29
C HIS A 126 -12.97 -10.85 -1.41
N VAL A 127 -12.03 -11.80 -1.50
CA VAL A 127 -10.93 -11.76 -2.46
C VAL A 127 -11.47 -11.91 -3.89
N ILE A 128 -11.06 -10.99 -4.76
CA ILE A 128 -11.39 -10.96 -6.19
C ILE A 128 -10.17 -11.13 -7.10
N GLY A 129 -8.96 -10.97 -6.56
CA GLY A 129 -7.72 -11.07 -7.32
C GLY A 129 -6.48 -11.17 -6.44
N SER A 130 -5.41 -11.74 -6.98
CA SER A 130 -4.11 -11.85 -6.32
C SER A 130 -2.94 -11.82 -7.31
N TYR A 131 -1.87 -11.16 -6.93
CA TYR A 131 -0.56 -11.20 -7.61
C TYR A 131 0.48 -11.57 -6.57
N THR A 132 1.24 -12.64 -6.78
CA THR A 132 1.96 -13.31 -5.69
C THR A 132 3.47 -13.13 -5.76
N LYS A 133 3.96 -12.35 -6.74
CA LYS A 133 5.38 -12.22 -7.05
C LYS A 133 5.85 -10.80 -6.84
N THR A 134 5.70 -9.97 -7.87
CA THR A 134 6.34 -8.66 -8.01
C THR A 134 5.42 -7.50 -7.65
N CYS A 135 4.28 -7.76 -6.99
CA CYS A 135 3.35 -6.69 -6.60
C CYS A 135 3.68 -6.17 -5.20
N PRO A 136 3.53 -4.85 -4.94
CA PRO A 136 3.18 -3.75 -5.84
C PRO A 136 4.39 -3.21 -6.61
N ASP A 137 4.14 -2.37 -7.63
CA ASP A 137 5.18 -1.65 -8.38
C ASP A 137 4.58 -0.40 -9.05
N VAL A 138 5.22 0.77 -8.91
CA VAL A 138 4.69 2.05 -9.42
C VAL A 138 4.77 2.16 -10.95
N TYR A 139 5.63 1.38 -11.60
CA TYR A 139 5.87 1.40 -13.04
C TYR A 139 4.85 0.60 -13.84
N TYR A 140 3.94 -0.14 -13.19
CA TYR A 140 2.98 -1.02 -13.88
C TYR A 140 1.55 -0.82 -13.38
N GLU A 141 0.61 -1.19 -14.24
CA GLU A 141 -0.78 -1.41 -13.86
C GLU A 141 -0.99 -2.87 -13.45
N TRP A 142 -1.88 -3.07 -12.48
CA TRP A 142 -2.20 -4.36 -11.90
C TRP A 142 -3.69 -4.62 -12.11
N PRO A 143 -4.10 -5.06 -13.30
CA PRO A 143 -5.51 -5.13 -13.66
C PRO A 143 -6.25 -6.18 -12.83
N VAL A 144 -7.41 -5.83 -12.29
CA VAL A 144 -8.26 -6.71 -11.47
C VAL A 144 -9.70 -6.61 -11.93
N LYS A 145 -10.30 -7.74 -12.29
CA LYS A 145 -11.71 -7.80 -12.69
C LYS A 145 -12.61 -7.83 -11.47
N ILE A 146 -13.57 -6.91 -11.43
CA ILE A 146 -14.74 -7.03 -10.55
C ILE A 146 -15.54 -8.23 -11.05
N PRO A 147 -15.86 -9.23 -10.21
CA PRO A 147 -16.60 -10.41 -10.69
C PRO A 147 -17.92 -9.99 -11.34
N ALA A 148 -18.27 -10.62 -12.47
CA ALA A 148 -19.43 -10.22 -13.26
C ALA A 148 -20.77 -10.45 -12.54
N ASN A 149 -20.77 -11.26 -11.48
CA ASN A 149 -21.94 -11.66 -10.71
C ASN A 149 -22.05 -10.98 -9.35
N VAL A 150 -21.25 -9.95 -9.04
CA VAL A 150 -21.38 -9.24 -7.75
C VAL A 150 -22.70 -8.44 -7.69
N PRO A 151 -23.32 -8.31 -6.51
CA PRO A 151 -24.49 -7.47 -6.37
C PRO A 151 -24.13 -5.98 -6.43
N SER A 152 -25.13 -5.14 -6.67
CA SER A 152 -24.95 -3.68 -6.58
C SER A 152 -24.61 -3.26 -5.16
N CYS A 153 -23.69 -2.30 -5.02
CA CYS A 153 -23.36 -1.68 -3.75
C CYS A 153 -23.07 -0.21 -3.99
N THR A 154 -23.95 0.65 -3.49
CA THR A 154 -23.88 2.11 -3.69
C THR A 154 -23.86 2.86 -2.36
N GLN A 155 -23.82 2.16 -1.22
CA GLN A 155 -23.89 2.75 0.10
C GLN A 155 -22.55 3.39 0.50
N PRO A 156 -22.49 4.73 0.70
CA PRO A 156 -21.24 5.43 1.00
C PRO A 156 -20.56 4.93 2.28
N GLY A 157 -19.30 4.51 2.18
CA GLY A 157 -18.53 4.00 3.31
C GLY A 157 -18.71 2.51 3.61
N LYS A 158 -19.62 1.82 2.92
CA LYS A 158 -19.81 0.37 3.07
C LYS A 158 -19.16 -0.44 1.97
N CYS A 159 -19.19 0.09 0.75
CA CYS A 159 -18.69 -0.54 -0.46
C CYS A 159 -17.23 -0.13 -0.67
N LEU A 160 -16.30 -1.06 -0.42
CA LEU A 160 -14.86 -0.81 -0.49
C LEU A 160 -14.21 -1.73 -1.51
N PHE A 161 -13.30 -1.16 -2.30
CA PHE A 161 -12.26 -1.91 -3.00
C PHE A 161 -10.99 -1.81 -2.17
N SER A 162 -10.43 -2.93 -1.73
CA SER A 162 -9.20 -2.94 -0.95
C SER A 162 -8.03 -3.56 -1.70
N TRP A 163 -6.87 -3.00 -1.42
CA TRP A 163 -5.57 -3.58 -1.76
C TRP A 163 -4.86 -3.92 -0.45
N SER A 164 -4.42 -5.16 -0.35
CA SER A 164 -3.50 -5.62 0.70
C SER A 164 -2.18 -6.01 0.08
N TRP A 165 -1.09 -5.79 0.78
CA TRP A 165 0.23 -6.26 0.37
C TRP A 165 1.00 -6.82 1.56
N THR A 166 1.41 -8.08 1.43
CA THR A 166 2.38 -8.74 2.30
C THR A 166 3.75 -8.65 1.64
N ALA A 167 4.65 -7.87 2.23
CA ALA A 167 6.02 -7.69 1.72
C ALA A 167 6.83 -9.00 1.82
N ASN A 168 7.70 -9.25 0.84
CA ASN A 168 8.50 -10.48 0.82
C ASN A 168 9.74 -10.41 1.71
N LEU A 169 10.44 -9.27 1.69
CA LEU A 169 11.73 -9.13 2.36
C LEU A 169 11.60 -8.79 3.85
N VAL A 170 10.49 -8.17 4.24
CA VAL A 170 10.28 -7.64 5.59
C VAL A 170 8.87 -7.98 6.10
N PRO A 171 8.67 -8.11 7.42
CA PRO A 171 7.38 -8.45 8.00
C PRO A 171 6.44 -7.24 8.05
N GLN A 172 6.02 -6.74 6.89
CA GLN A 172 5.16 -5.57 6.75
C GLN A 172 3.90 -5.89 5.95
N TYR A 173 2.75 -5.45 6.47
CA TYR A 173 1.45 -5.65 5.85
C TYR A 173 0.80 -4.29 5.58
N TYR A 174 0.56 -4.00 4.31
CA TYR A 174 -0.10 -2.77 3.86
C TYR A 174 -1.55 -3.07 3.54
N HIS A 175 -2.42 -2.09 3.78
CA HIS A 175 -3.83 -2.27 3.49
C HIS A 175 -4.52 -0.91 3.26
N ASN A 176 -4.78 -0.58 1.99
CA ASN A 176 -5.52 0.61 1.61
C ASN A 176 -6.92 0.23 1.12
N CYS A 177 -7.89 1.13 1.31
CA CYS A 177 -9.26 0.96 0.82
C CYS A 177 -9.69 2.19 0.04
N ALA A 178 -10.35 1.98 -1.10
CA ALA A 178 -11.09 3.01 -1.82
C ALA A 178 -12.58 2.82 -1.57
N ASP A 179 -13.29 3.93 -1.32
CA ASP A 179 -14.74 3.93 -1.35
C ASP A 179 -15.19 3.80 -2.82
N VAL A 180 -16.06 2.83 -3.10
CA VAL A 180 -16.53 2.54 -4.47
C VAL A 180 -18.05 2.48 -4.52
N SER A 181 -18.60 2.73 -5.70
CA SER A 181 -19.99 2.44 -6.02
C SER A 181 -19.98 1.43 -7.15
N ILE A 182 -20.50 0.23 -6.91
CA ILE A 182 -20.50 -0.86 -7.88
C ILE A 182 -21.92 -1.04 -8.40
N LYS A 183 -22.12 -0.78 -9.69
CA LYS A 183 -23.31 -1.23 -10.42
C LYS A 183 -23.17 -2.73 -10.71
N GLY A 184 -23.89 -3.55 -9.95
CA GLY A 184 -23.86 -5.01 -10.05
C GLY A 184 -25.14 -5.58 -10.67
N VAL A 185 -25.37 -6.86 -10.41
CA VAL A 185 -26.53 -7.61 -10.91
C VAL A 185 -27.54 -7.90 -9.80
N LYS A 186 -28.81 -8.08 -10.16
CA LYS A 186 -29.86 -8.54 -9.23
C LYS A 186 -29.52 -9.98 -8.78
N ASN A 187 -29.67 -10.25 -7.49
CA ASN A 187 -29.36 -11.56 -6.87
C ASN A 187 -27.90 -12.02 -7.03
N GLY A 188 -26.97 -11.07 -7.22
CA GLY A 188 -25.54 -11.34 -7.27
C GLY A 188 -24.98 -11.84 -5.92
N LYS A 189 -23.78 -12.43 -5.96
CA LYS A 189 -23.08 -12.93 -4.77
C LYS A 189 -21.63 -12.45 -4.77
N LEU A 190 -21.12 -12.12 -3.59
CA LEU A 190 -19.69 -11.89 -3.40
C LEU A 190 -18.94 -13.24 -3.44
N PRO A 191 -17.66 -13.26 -3.85
CA PRO A 191 -16.82 -14.45 -3.74
C PRO A 191 -16.79 -15.00 -2.31
N SER A 192 -16.74 -16.31 -2.13
CA SER A 192 -16.74 -16.92 -0.79
C SER A 192 -15.38 -16.80 -0.08
N GLN A 193 -14.29 -16.66 -0.82
CA GLN A 193 -12.95 -16.55 -0.25
C GLN A 193 -12.82 -15.22 0.51
N LEU A 194 -12.67 -15.31 1.83
CA LEU A 194 -12.36 -14.17 2.67
C LEU A 194 -10.86 -13.95 2.76
N MET A 195 -10.45 -12.70 2.65
CA MET A 195 -9.09 -12.26 2.92
C MET A 195 -8.76 -12.49 4.39
N LYS A 196 -7.55 -12.98 4.67
CA LYS A 196 -7.02 -13.12 6.02
C LYS A 196 -5.84 -12.18 6.16
N LYS A 197 -5.87 -11.29 7.15
CA LYS A 197 -4.71 -10.46 7.48
C LYS A 197 -3.53 -11.39 7.77
N TYR A 198 -2.39 -11.11 7.13
CA TYR A 198 -1.21 -11.95 7.26
C TYR A 198 -0.65 -11.87 8.69
N ASP A 199 -0.36 -13.02 9.29
CA ASP A 199 0.27 -13.12 10.61
C ASP A 199 1.74 -13.54 10.45
N PHE A 200 2.64 -12.56 10.53
CA PHE A 200 4.08 -12.82 10.42
C PHE A 200 4.66 -13.64 11.58
N LYS A 201 3.93 -13.80 12.69
CA LYS A 201 4.36 -14.60 13.84
C LYS A 201 3.93 -16.07 13.72
N ALA A 202 3.07 -16.39 12.74
CA ALA A 202 2.63 -17.75 12.51
C ALA A 202 3.81 -18.66 12.12
N LYS A 203 3.79 -19.90 12.62
CA LYS A 203 4.83 -20.89 12.31
C LYS A 203 4.88 -21.18 10.80
N GLY A 204 6.09 -21.24 10.23
CA GLY A 204 6.31 -21.59 8.82
C GLY A 204 6.25 -20.43 7.83
N VAL A 205 6.02 -19.20 8.31
CA VAL A 205 6.14 -17.98 7.49
C VAL A 205 7.60 -17.77 7.09
N LYS A 206 7.89 -17.81 5.79
CA LYS A 206 9.21 -17.48 5.24
C LYS A 206 9.29 -15.98 4.99
N THR A 207 10.29 -15.32 5.59
CA THR A 207 10.66 -13.93 5.31
C THR A 207 11.94 -13.90 4.48
N GLY A 208 12.27 -12.77 3.83
CA GLY A 208 13.50 -12.63 3.06
C GLY A 208 13.48 -13.35 1.70
N VAL A 209 12.29 -13.59 1.14
CA VAL A 209 12.16 -14.27 -0.16
C VAL A 209 12.37 -13.27 -1.29
N THR A 210 13.17 -13.63 -2.29
CA THR A 210 13.33 -12.84 -3.52
C THR A 210 12.74 -13.59 -4.70
N TYR A 211 11.86 -12.95 -5.47
CA TYR A 211 11.33 -13.56 -6.70
C TYR A 211 12.22 -13.30 -7.92
N PRO A 212 12.29 -14.24 -8.87
CA PRO A 212 12.95 -14.02 -10.16
C PRO A 212 12.38 -12.79 -10.87
N GLY A 213 13.27 -11.88 -11.30
CA GLY A 213 12.91 -10.65 -12.00
C GLY A 213 12.85 -9.40 -11.11
N ASP A 214 13.07 -9.50 -9.80
CA ASP A 214 13.08 -8.32 -8.92
C ASP A 214 14.44 -7.58 -8.88
N GLY A 215 15.41 -8.05 -9.68
CA GLY A 215 16.76 -7.50 -9.72
C GLY A 215 17.54 -7.73 -8.41
N LYS A 216 18.78 -7.23 -8.34
CA LYS A 216 19.59 -7.27 -7.10
C LYS A 216 19.32 -6.07 -6.19
N SER A 217 18.83 -4.97 -6.76
CA SER A 217 18.56 -3.70 -6.07
C SER A 217 17.13 -3.60 -5.52
N HIS A 218 16.21 -4.45 -5.97
CA HIS A 218 14.79 -4.44 -5.58
C HIS A 218 14.11 -3.08 -5.77
N ASP A 219 14.64 -2.24 -6.66
CA ASP A 219 14.17 -0.88 -6.93
C ASP A 219 13.14 -0.81 -8.05
N ARG A 220 12.96 -1.90 -8.81
CA ARG A 220 11.94 -2.08 -9.84
C ARG A 220 11.77 -3.57 -10.16
N GLY A 221 10.53 -4.02 -10.28
CA GLY A 221 10.20 -5.37 -10.73
C GLY A 221 9.97 -5.49 -12.25
N VAL A 222 9.73 -6.71 -12.71
CA VAL A 222 9.29 -7.00 -14.10
C VAL A 222 7.79 -6.76 -14.35
N GLY A 223 7.07 -6.26 -13.35
CA GLY A 223 5.61 -6.11 -13.41
C GLY A 223 4.86 -7.44 -13.34
N PRO A 224 3.52 -7.42 -13.54
CA PRO A 224 2.71 -8.63 -13.54
C PRO A 224 2.99 -9.51 -14.76
N SER A 225 3.15 -10.82 -14.55
CA SER A 225 3.29 -11.75 -15.67
C SER A 225 2.00 -11.89 -16.47
N LYS A 226 2.08 -12.28 -17.75
CA LYS A 226 0.90 -12.56 -18.59
C LYS A 226 -0.05 -13.58 -17.94
N ALA A 227 0.49 -14.57 -17.23
CA ALA A 227 -0.29 -15.57 -16.51
C ALA A 227 -1.06 -14.96 -15.32
N GLU A 228 -0.41 -14.09 -14.54
CA GLU A 228 -1.07 -13.38 -13.45
C GLU A 228 -2.14 -12.41 -13.96
N ILE A 229 -1.86 -11.65 -15.03
CA ILE A 229 -2.85 -10.79 -15.68
C ILE A 229 -4.06 -11.64 -16.11
N SER A 230 -3.82 -12.75 -16.81
CA SER A 230 -4.88 -13.64 -17.26
C SER A 230 -5.69 -14.21 -16.11
N LYS A 231 -5.08 -14.52 -14.96
CA LYS A 231 -5.80 -15.02 -13.78
C LYS A 231 -6.70 -13.96 -13.16
N ASN A 232 -6.30 -12.68 -13.21
CA ASN A 232 -7.00 -11.58 -12.56
C ASN A 232 -7.98 -10.82 -13.47
N THR A 233 -8.01 -11.13 -14.77
CA THR A 233 -8.83 -10.40 -15.76
C THR A 233 -9.82 -11.26 -16.54
N LYS A 234 -9.73 -12.59 -16.44
CA LYS A 234 -10.68 -13.51 -17.09
C LYS A 234 -12.02 -13.58 -16.36
#